data_AF-A0A969JAZ4-F1
#
_entry.id   AF-A0A969JAZ4-F1
#
_cell.length_a   1.000
_cell.length_b   1.000
_cell.length_c   1.000
_cell.angle_alpha   90.00
_cell.angle_beta   90.00
_cell.angle_gamma   90.00
#
_symmetry.space_group_name_H-M   'P 1'
#
loop_
_entity.id
_entity.type
_entity.pdbx_description
1 polymer ?
#
loop_
_entity_poly.entity_id
_entity_poly.type
_entity_poly.pdbx_seq_one_letter_code
_entity_poly.pdbx_strand_id
1 'polypeptide(L)'
;MKQRNPVPEILTSPTRYFIIYFLFGSTLFGLVSSGLSTLFWDRFIPWLERKLTVDSTVMVPGVVISLSLFVLIIVYFIPFFRLLKRLQSLVFSSPETEVEANVKKLEEHLPGLITIMSPKEDSPAERAIRHHLNDDRLPHLKHCWLICTPKSQPVAEKLDQRFIGEGLGQRFQLHYGAGYRMKDPDSPDDPEAEMSLL
;
A
#
# COMPACT_ATOMS: atom_id res chain seq x y z
N MET A 1 6.56 -3.95 10.20
CA MET A 1 7.73 -3.73 9.31
C MET A 1 7.75 -2.27 8.88
N LYS A 2 8.84 -1.54 9.17
CA LYS A 2 8.99 -0.12 8.87
C LYS A 2 9.19 0.05 7.36
N GLN A 3 8.25 0.65 6.64
CA GLN A 3 8.43 0.98 5.22
C GLN A 3 9.64 1.92 5.08
N ARG A 4 10.72 1.42 4.48
CA ARG A 4 11.89 2.23 4.16
C ARG A 4 11.53 3.13 2.97
N ASN A 5 11.89 4.40 3.07
CA ASN A 5 11.71 5.38 2.02
C ASN A 5 12.45 4.89 0.76
N PRO A 6 11.82 4.81 -0.43
CA PRO A 6 12.40 4.16 -1.61
C PRO A 6 13.55 4.97 -2.25
N VAL A 7 13.71 6.24 -1.88
CA VAL A 7 14.70 7.15 -2.44
C VAL A 7 16.16 6.71 -2.19
N PRO A 8 16.59 6.37 -0.95
CA PRO A 8 17.94 5.87 -0.70
C PRO A 8 18.25 4.51 -1.35
N GLU A 9 17.24 3.65 -1.55
CA GLU A 9 17.42 2.33 -2.17
C GLU A 9 17.68 2.45 -3.69
N ILE A 10 17.00 3.40 -4.36
CA ILE A 10 17.22 3.71 -5.78
C ILE A 10 18.62 4.31 -6.03
N LEU A 11 19.15 5.08 -5.07
CA LEU A 11 20.50 5.66 -5.16
C LEU A 11 21.62 4.64 -4.90
N THR A 12 21.35 3.60 -4.10
CA THR A 12 22.36 2.60 -3.69
C THR A 12 22.39 1.36 -4.59
N SER A 13 21.35 1.12 -5.39
CA SER A 13 21.34 0.12 -6.46
C SER A 13 20.74 0.68 -7.76
N PRO A 14 21.50 1.46 -8.55
CA PRO A 14 21.02 1.93 -9.84
C PRO A 14 20.84 0.72 -10.77
N THR A 15 19.60 0.38 -11.08
CA THR A 15 19.29 -0.59 -12.14
C THR A 15 19.92 -0.12 -13.45
N ARG A 16 20.35 -1.05 -14.32
CA ARG A 16 21.01 -0.72 -15.61
C ARG A 16 20.20 0.27 -16.47
N TYR A 17 18.89 0.32 -16.28
CA TYR A 17 17.99 1.24 -16.96
C TYR A 17 17.94 2.64 -16.34
N PHE A 18 18.27 2.82 -15.06
CA PHE A 18 18.29 4.14 -14.41
C PHE A 18 19.27 5.09 -15.10
N ILE A 19 20.49 4.63 -15.41
CA ILE A 19 21.50 5.45 -16.08
C ILE A 19 21.03 5.85 -17.48
N ILE A 20 20.40 4.92 -18.21
CA ILE A 20 19.87 5.18 -19.56
C ILE A 20 18.73 6.20 -19.50
N TYR A 21 17.76 6.03 -18.59
CA TYR A 21 16.66 6.98 -18.43
C TYR A 21 17.12 8.33 -17.90
N PHE A 22 18.13 8.36 -17.02
CA PHE A 22 18.71 9.60 -16.53
C PHE A 22 19.43 10.35 -17.64
N LEU A 23 20.24 9.67 -18.46
CA LEU A 23 20.93 10.26 -19.60
C LEU A 23 19.93 10.74 -20.66
N PHE A 24 18.94 9.92 -21.01
CA PHE A 24 17.94 10.29 -22.00
C PHE A 24 17.05 11.43 -21.48
N GLY A 25 16.62 11.34 -20.23
CA GLY A 25 15.80 12.37 -19.58
C GLY A 25 16.52 13.70 -19.43
N SER A 26 17.78 13.70 -19.00
CA SER A 26 18.58 14.93 -18.90
C SER A 26 18.89 15.56 -20.26
N THR A 27 19.17 14.74 -21.28
CA THR A 27 19.41 15.23 -22.65
C THR A 27 18.15 15.80 -23.27
N LEU A 28 17.02 15.08 -23.15
CA LEU A 28 15.72 15.54 -23.65
C LEU A 28 15.26 16.79 -22.91
N PHE A 29 15.41 16.81 -21.58
CA PHE A 29 15.11 17.98 -20.77
C PHE A 29 15.98 19.18 -21.16
N GLY A 30 17.29 18.98 -21.38
CA GLY A 30 18.19 20.04 -21.83
C GLY A 30 17.80 20.60 -23.20
N LEU A 31 17.42 19.74 -24.14
CA LEU A 31 16.99 20.14 -25.49
C LEU A 31 15.67 20.92 -25.47
N VAL A 32 14.68 20.41 -24.74
CA VAL A 32 13.38 21.07 -24.56
C VAL A 32 13.54 22.38 -23.79
N SER A 33 14.30 22.38 -22.68
CA SER A 33 14.56 23.56 -21.87
C SER A 33 15.28 24.65 -22.65
N SER A 34 16.29 24.28 -23.45
CA SER A 34 17.00 25.24 -24.30
C SER A 34 16.07 25.83 -25.36
N GLY A 35 15.28 24.99 -26.05
CA GLY A 35 14.31 25.47 -27.04
C GLY A 35 13.26 26.40 -26.45
N LEU A 36 12.69 26.06 -25.28
CA LEU A 36 11.76 26.92 -24.56
C LEU A 36 12.42 28.22 -24.08
N SER A 37 13.66 28.14 -23.59
CA SER A 37 14.42 29.31 -23.15
C SER A 37 14.66 30.29 -24.30
N THR A 38 15.13 29.81 -25.45
CA THR A 38 15.31 30.62 -26.67
C THR A 38 13.98 31.22 -27.15
N LEU A 39 12.90 30.44 -27.19
CA LEU A 39 11.58 30.96 -27.57
C LEU A 39 11.09 32.05 -26.60
N PHE A 40 11.32 31.87 -25.30
CA PHE A 40 10.90 32.82 -24.29
C PHE A 40 11.73 34.11 -24.36
N TRP A 41 13.06 34.01 -24.30
CA TRP A 41 13.95 35.17 -24.27
C TRP A 41 14.08 35.89 -25.61
N ASP A 42 14.15 35.17 -26.73
CA ASP A 42 14.45 35.79 -28.04
C ASP A 42 13.19 36.14 -28.84
N ARG A 43 12.04 35.53 -28.54
CA ARG A 43 10.79 35.80 -29.26
C ARG A 43 9.72 36.45 -28.38
N PHE A 44 9.46 35.90 -27.20
CA PHE A 44 8.37 36.37 -26.35
C PHE A 44 8.70 37.71 -25.66
N ILE A 45 9.88 37.85 -25.05
CA ILE A 45 10.29 39.09 -24.37
C ILE A 45 10.33 40.29 -25.33
N PRO A 46 10.95 40.22 -26.54
CA PRO A 46 10.94 41.34 -27.50
C PRO A 46 9.56 41.60 -28.13
N TRP A 47 8.68 40.60 -28.17
CA TRP A 47 7.29 40.80 -28.56
C TRP A 47 6.52 41.56 -27.47
N LEU A 48 6.74 41.21 -26.20
CA LEU A 48 6.10 41.85 -25.05
C LEU A 48 6.58 43.29 -24.87
N GLU A 49 7.88 43.54 -25.01
CA GLU A 49 8.48 44.89 -25.03
C GLU A 49 7.82 45.79 -26.09
N ARG A 50 7.63 45.27 -27.30
CA ARG A 50 6.92 45.99 -28.39
C ARG A 50 5.46 46.31 -28.08
N LYS A 51 4.81 45.55 -27.20
CA LYS A 51 3.40 45.75 -26.85
C LYS A 51 3.19 46.61 -25.60
N LEU A 52 4.08 46.51 -24.62
CA LEU A 52 4.01 47.27 -23.38
C LEU A 52 4.84 48.56 -23.39
N THR A 53 5.72 48.75 -24.38
CA THR A 53 6.58 49.95 -24.51
C THR A 53 7.48 50.16 -23.29
N VAL A 54 7.81 49.09 -22.60
CA VAL A 54 8.70 49.08 -21.42
C VAL A 54 10.05 48.55 -21.84
N ASP A 55 11.11 49.26 -21.49
CA ASP A 55 12.49 48.89 -21.79
C ASP A 55 12.84 47.49 -21.24
N SER A 56 13.38 46.64 -22.11
CA SER A 56 13.87 45.29 -21.79
C SER A 56 14.87 45.28 -20.62
N THR A 57 15.61 46.37 -20.42
CA THR A 57 16.57 46.53 -19.31
C THR A 57 15.89 46.44 -17.93
N VAL A 58 14.63 46.85 -17.82
CA VAL A 58 13.83 46.77 -16.57
C VAL A 58 12.95 45.52 -16.55
N MET A 59 12.49 45.08 -17.74
CA MET A 59 11.58 43.95 -17.85
C MET A 59 12.25 42.60 -17.54
N VAL A 60 13.46 42.38 -18.05
CA VAL A 60 14.22 41.13 -17.84
C VAL A 60 14.46 40.85 -16.35
N PRO A 61 15.04 41.77 -15.54
CA PRO A 61 15.24 41.52 -14.12
C PRO A 61 13.92 41.34 -13.36
N GLY A 62 12.85 42.04 -13.75
CA GLY A 62 11.51 41.85 -13.16
C GLY A 62 10.96 40.44 -13.39
N VAL A 63 11.09 39.91 -14.61
CA VAL A 63 10.69 38.53 -14.95
C VAL A 63 11.53 37.51 -14.18
N VAL A 64 12.85 37.71 -14.05
CA VAL A 64 13.73 36.81 -13.28
C VAL A 64 13.39 36.82 -11.79
N ILE A 65 13.16 38.01 -11.21
CA ILE A 65 12.75 38.14 -9.80
C ILE A 65 11.39 37.48 -9.58
N SER A 66 10.42 37.72 -10.48
CA SER A 66 9.10 37.10 -10.42
C SER A 66 9.16 35.58 -10.51
N LEU A 67 9.95 35.04 -11.45
CA LEU A 67 10.14 33.60 -11.60
C LEU A 67 10.84 32.99 -10.37
N SER A 68 11.83 33.69 -9.81
CA SER A 68 12.53 33.27 -8.59
C SER A 68 11.59 33.24 -7.38
N LEU A 69 10.76 34.27 -7.22
CA LEU A 69 9.70 34.32 -6.21
C LEU A 69 8.67 33.21 -6.41
N PHE A 70 8.27 32.93 -7.65
CA PHE A 70 7.32 31.87 -7.97
C PHE A 70 7.88 30.49 -7.60
N VAL A 71 9.14 30.21 -7.93
CA VAL A 71 9.82 28.97 -7.53
C VAL A 71 9.94 28.89 -6.01
N LEU A 72 10.30 30.00 -5.35
CA LEU A 72 10.36 30.08 -3.89
C LEU A 72 8.99 29.76 -3.28
N ILE A 73 7.92 30.37 -3.78
CA ILE A 73 6.54 30.09 -3.37
C ILE A 73 6.24 28.60 -3.52
N ILE A 74 6.53 27.97 -4.67
CA ILE A 74 6.29 26.54 -4.87
C ILE A 74 7.06 25.70 -3.85
N VAL A 75 8.36 25.97 -3.67
CA VAL A 75 9.22 25.22 -2.74
C VAL A 75 8.72 25.34 -1.29
N TYR A 76 8.23 26.50 -0.88
CA TYR A 76 7.73 26.73 0.48
C TYR A 76 6.25 26.36 0.66
N PHE A 77 5.43 26.38 -0.40
CA PHE A 77 4.02 25.97 -0.33
C PHE A 77 3.83 24.45 -0.43
N ILE A 78 4.69 23.70 -1.13
CA ILE A 78 4.63 22.23 -1.14
C ILE A 78 4.66 21.62 0.28
N PRO A 79 5.59 22.01 1.18
CA PRO A 79 5.55 21.54 2.57
C PRO A 79 4.36 22.12 3.34
N PHE A 80 3.87 23.31 3.00
CA PHE A 80 2.65 23.89 3.58
C PHE A 80 1.40 23.06 3.25
N PHE A 81 1.25 22.53 2.04
CA PHE A 81 0.15 21.61 1.70
C PHE A 81 0.25 20.27 2.45
N ARG A 82 1.46 19.77 2.71
CA ARG A 82 1.64 18.59 3.58
C ARG A 82 1.27 18.89 5.03
N LEU A 83 1.60 20.09 5.51
CA LEU A 83 1.21 20.57 6.84
C LEU A 83 -0.30 20.76 6.94
N LEU A 84 -0.94 21.34 5.92
CA LEU A 84 -2.39 21.46 5.81
C LEU A 84 -3.06 20.09 5.78
N LYS A 85 -2.55 19.11 5.03
CA LYS A 85 -3.08 17.73 5.08
C LYS A 85 -2.98 17.12 6.48
N ARG A 86 -1.89 17.36 7.22
CA ARG A 86 -1.74 16.92 8.62
C ARG A 86 -2.68 17.65 9.58
N LEU A 87 -2.90 18.95 9.36
CA LEU A 87 -3.82 19.74 10.16
C LEU A 87 -5.28 19.39 9.83
N GLN A 88 -5.57 19.10 8.57
CA GLN A 88 -6.88 18.67 8.10
C GLN A 88 -7.21 17.26 8.61
N SER A 89 -6.22 16.35 8.74
CA SER A 89 -6.43 15.07 9.44
C SER A 89 -6.63 15.22 10.95
N LEU A 90 -6.19 16.33 11.55
CA LEU A 90 -6.41 16.64 12.97
C LEU A 90 -7.75 17.35 13.24
N VAL A 91 -8.25 18.13 12.27
CA VAL A 91 -9.49 18.92 12.40
C VAL A 91 -10.69 18.23 11.76
N PHE A 92 -10.48 17.54 10.64
CA PHE A 92 -11.42 16.60 10.03
C PHE A 92 -10.96 15.18 10.29
N SER A 93 -10.79 14.83 11.57
CA SER A 93 -11.07 13.47 11.98
C SER A 93 -12.48 13.17 11.48
N SER A 94 -12.56 12.51 10.32
CA SER A 94 -13.51 11.42 10.14
C SER A 94 -13.54 10.69 11.48
N PRO A 95 -14.69 10.25 12.01
CA PRO A 95 -14.62 9.23 13.02
C PRO A 95 -13.81 8.11 12.37
N GLU A 96 -12.52 8.01 12.72
CA GLU A 96 -11.98 6.77 13.20
C GLU A 96 -13.11 6.29 14.10
N THR A 97 -13.95 5.42 13.55
CA THR A 97 -14.32 4.27 14.32
C THR A 97 -12.98 3.79 14.87
N GLU A 98 -12.63 4.28 16.05
CA GLU A 98 -12.13 3.47 17.12
C GLU A 98 -13.07 2.28 17.12
N VAL A 99 -12.82 1.34 16.21
CA VAL A 99 -12.99 -0.05 16.50
C VAL A 99 -11.98 -0.19 17.63
N GLU A 100 -12.41 0.15 18.85
CA GLU A 100 -11.89 -0.46 20.05
C GLU A 100 -12.00 -1.94 19.72
N ALA A 101 -10.90 -2.49 19.18
CA ALA A 101 -10.77 -3.91 19.03
C ALA A 101 -10.99 -4.38 20.46
N ASN A 102 -12.11 -5.06 20.69
CA ASN A 102 -12.44 -5.62 21.98
C ASN A 102 -11.49 -6.79 22.17
N VAL A 103 -10.21 -6.47 22.43
CA VAL A 103 -9.12 -7.40 22.58
C VAL A 103 -9.27 -7.95 23.99
N LYS A 104 -10.17 -8.91 24.15
CA LYS A 104 -10.18 -9.75 25.35
C LYS A 104 -8.85 -10.48 25.40
N LYS A 105 -8.20 -10.44 26.56
CA LYS A 105 -7.01 -11.24 26.81
C LYS A 105 -7.41 -12.71 26.67
N LEU A 106 -6.71 -13.44 25.81
CA LEU A 106 -6.89 -14.89 25.69
C LEU A 106 -6.55 -15.54 27.03
N GLU A 107 -7.51 -16.30 27.59
CA GLU A 107 -7.31 -17.06 28.82
C GLU A 107 -6.48 -18.32 28.57
N GLU A 108 -6.52 -18.84 27.34
CA GLU A 108 -5.80 -20.04 26.90
C GLU A 108 -5.00 -19.80 25.61
N HIS A 109 -3.83 -20.44 25.52
CA HIS A 109 -3.00 -20.45 24.32
C HIS A 109 -3.22 -21.75 23.53
N LEU A 110 -3.98 -21.67 22.44
CA LEU A 110 -4.22 -22.81 21.55
C LEU A 110 -3.14 -22.88 20.45
N PRO A 111 -2.55 -24.06 20.17
CA PRO A 111 -1.62 -24.23 19.06
C PRO A 111 -2.40 -24.15 17.74
N GLY A 112 -2.24 -23.02 17.04
CA GLY A 112 -2.90 -22.79 15.78
C GLY A 112 -2.16 -21.84 14.85
N LEU A 113 -2.53 -21.88 13.58
CA LEU A 113 -1.94 -21.09 12.51
C LEU A 113 -2.98 -20.11 11.97
N ILE A 114 -2.62 -18.84 11.88
CA ILE A 114 -3.43 -17.85 11.16
C ILE A 114 -2.70 -17.55 9.85
N THR A 115 -3.36 -17.74 8.71
CA THR A 115 -2.78 -17.46 7.40
C THR A 115 -3.78 -16.79 6.47
N ILE A 116 -3.28 -16.06 5.48
CA ILE A 116 -4.09 -15.32 4.51
C ILE A 116 -4.13 -16.12 3.21
N MET A 117 -5.32 -16.39 2.70
CA MET A 117 -5.49 -17.18 1.50
C MET A 117 -5.28 -16.34 0.23
N SER A 118 -4.40 -16.80 -0.66
CA SER A 118 -4.25 -16.26 -2.01
C SER A 118 -5.39 -16.78 -2.93
N PRO A 119 -5.86 -15.98 -3.91
CA PRO A 119 -6.83 -16.46 -4.91
C PRO A 119 -6.23 -17.41 -5.96
N LYS A 120 -4.97 -17.83 -5.81
CA LYS A 120 -4.28 -18.76 -6.71
C LYS A 120 -4.18 -20.15 -6.07
N GLU A 121 -4.18 -21.20 -6.90
CA GLU A 121 -4.08 -22.60 -6.42
C GLU A 121 -2.75 -22.90 -5.73
N ASP A 122 -1.63 -22.34 -6.22
CA ASP A 122 -0.35 -22.33 -5.48
C ASP A 122 -0.38 -21.22 -4.42
N SER A 123 -1.17 -21.45 -3.38
CA SER A 123 -1.32 -20.52 -2.28
C SER A 123 -0.17 -20.70 -1.27
N PRO A 124 0.55 -19.64 -0.90
CA PRO A 124 1.50 -19.67 0.21
C PRO A 124 0.90 -20.21 1.51
N ALA A 125 -0.43 -20.05 1.69
CA ALA A 125 -1.16 -20.60 2.83
C ALA A 125 -1.10 -22.14 2.88
N GLU A 126 -1.28 -22.82 1.74
CA GLU A 126 -1.20 -24.28 1.68
C GLU A 126 0.19 -24.78 2.10
N ARG A 127 1.24 -24.14 1.59
CA ARG A 127 2.62 -24.47 1.95
C ARG A 127 2.89 -24.29 3.44
N ALA A 128 2.40 -23.20 4.02
CA ALA A 128 2.55 -22.94 5.45
C ALA A 128 1.83 -24.00 6.29
N ILE A 129 0.60 -24.37 5.92
CA ILE A 129 -0.18 -25.41 6.61
C ILE A 129 0.55 -26.76 6.55
N ARG A 130 0.97 -27.17 5.35
CA ARG A 130 1.70 -28.44 5.17
C ARG A 130 3.02 -28.47 5.94
N HIS A 131 3.75 -27.35 6.00
CA HIS A 131 4.98 -27.26 6.79
C HIS A 131 4.71 -27.51 8.28
N HIS A 132 3.64 -26.93 8.84
CA HIS A 132 3.28 -27.11 10.25
C HIS A 132 2.62 -28.47 10.54
N LEU A 133 2.11 -29.18 9.53
CA LEU A 133 1.56 -30.54 9.69
C LEU A 133 2.64 -31.63 9.63
N ASN A 134 3.74 -31.40 8.90
CA ASN A 134 4.77 -32.39 8.64
C ASN A 134 5.97 -32.33 9.60
N ASP A 135 6.10 -31.28 10.42
CA ASP A 135 7.25 -31.11 11.31
C ASP A 135 6.98 -31.80 12.66
N ASP A 136 7.56 -32.98 12.88
CA ASP A 136 7.38 -33.86 14.06
C ASP A 136 7.90 -33.25 15.39
N ARG A 137 8.27 -31.96 15.43
CA ARG A 137 9.08 -31.37 16.52
C ARG A 137 8.35 -30.34 17.41
N LEU A 138 7.14 -29.89 17.06
CA LEU A 138 6.41 -28.82 17.78
C LEU A 138 4.89 -29.10 17.73
N PRO A 139 4.07 -28.53 18.66
CA PRO A 139 2.71 -29.01 18.91
C PRO A 139 1.88 -29.06 17.63
N HIS A 140 1.34 -30.25 17.34
CA HIS A 140 0.55 -30.53 16.15
C HIS A 140 -0.47 -29.41 15.93
N LEU A 141 -0.43 -28.82 14.74
CA LEU A 141 -1.41 -27.82 14.32
C LEU A 141 -2.82 -28.36 14.58
N LYS A 142 -3.56 -27.77 15.52
CA LYS A 142 -4.94 -28.20 15.83
C LYS A 142 -5.97 -27.34 15.12
N HIS A 143 -5.72 -26.04 15.05
CA HIS A 143 -6.62 -25.06 14.45
C HIS A 143 -5.87 -24.23 13.41
N CYS A 144 -6.46 -24.03 12.23
CA CYS A 144 -5.93 -23.14 11.22
C CYS A 144 -7.01 -22.15 10.78
N TRP A 145 -6.79 -20.86 11.03
CA TRP A 145 -7.68 -19.79 10.57
C TRP A 145 -7.19 -19.23 9.24
N LEU A 146 -8.04 -19.35 8.21
CA LEU A 146 -7.82 -18.75 6.90
C LEU A 146 -8.57 -17.42 6.80
N ILE A 147 -7.82 -16.34 6.65
CA ILE A 147 -8.38 -15.05 6.30
C ILE A 147 -8.59 -15.03 4.79
N CYS A 148 -9.85 -15.02 4.37
CA CYS A 148 -10.26 -15.07 2.97
C CYS A 148 -10.90 -13.76 2.52
N THR A 149 -10.57 -13.35 1.29
CA THR A 149 -11.37 -12.41 0.51
C THR A 149 -12.47 -13.17 -0.26
N PRO A 150 -13.52 -12.50 -0.77
CA PRO A 150 -14.53 -13.14 -1.60
C PRO A 150 -13.96 -13.90 -2.81
N LYS A 151 -12.83 -13.44 -3.37
CA LYS A 151 -12.14 -14.09 -4.49
C LYS A 151 -11.34 -15.32 -4.10
N SER A 152 -10.91 -15.43 -2.84
CA SER A 152 -10.07 -16.52 -2.36
C SER A 152 -10.85 -17.60 -1.61
N GLN A 153 -12.12 -17.34 -1.27
CA GLN A 153 -13.02 -18.32 -0.64
C GLN A 153 -13.16 -19.63 -1.43
N PRO A 154 -13.44 -19.65 -2.76
CA PRO A 154 -13.58 -20.92 -3.49
C PRO A 154 -12.27 -21.72 -3.52
N VAL A 155 -11.12 -21.05 -3.40
CA VAL A 155 -9.81 -21.71 -3.31
C VAL A 155 -9.61 -22.34 -1.92
N ALA A 156 -10.15 -21.70 -0.86
CA ALA A 156 -10.16 -22.27 0.49
C ALA A 156 -11.04 -23.51 0.60
N GLU A 157 -12.24 -23.49 0.01
CA GLU A 157 -13.12 -24.66 -0.02
C GLU A 157 -12.47 -25.85 -0.76
N LYS A 158 -11.83 -25.60 -1.91
CA LYS A 158 -11.06 -26.63 -2.61
C LYS A 158 -9.87 -27.14 -1.80
N LEU A 159 -9.20 -26.27 -1.04
CA LEU A 159 -8.09 -26.67 -0.19
C LEU A 159 -8.59 -27.58 0.96
N ASP A 160 -9.72 -27.23 1.58
CA ASP A 160 -10.32 -28.02 2.66
C ASP A 160 -10.73 -29.42 2.16
N GLN A 161 -11.41 -29.49 1.02
CA GLN A 161 -11.77 -30.76 0.38
C GLN A 161 -10.54 -31.62 0.06
N ARG A 162 -9.43 -31.01 -0.39
CA ARG A 162 -8.16 -31.73 -0.62
C ARG A 162 -7.59 -32.28 0.69
N PHE A 163 -7.57 -31.49 1.76
CA PHE A 163 -7.09 -31.96 3.06
C PHE A 163 -7.97 -33.06 3.66
N ILE A 164 -9.29 -33.00 3.48
CA ILE A 164 -10.21 -34.07 3.86
C ILE A 164 -9.91 -35.34 3.04
N GLY A 165 -9.75 -35.21 1.72
CA GLY A 165 -9.41 -36.33 0.83
C GLY A 165 -8.05 -36.97 1.13
N GLU A 166 -7.09 -36.19 1.64
CA GLU A 166 -5.78 -36.66 2.11
C GLU A 166 -5.82 -37.29 3.52
N GLY A 167 -6.99 -37.33 4.18
CA GLY A 167 -7.16 -37.85 5.54
C GLY A 167 -6.64 -36.92 6.64
N LEU A 168 -6.36 -35.66 6.32
CA LEU A 168 -5.86 -34.66 7.26
C LEU A 168 -6.99 -33.95 8.03
N GLY A 169 -8.24 -34.05 7.57
CA GLY A 169 -9.40 -33.39 8.20
C GLY A 169 -9.73 -33.83 9.63
N GLN A 170 -9.18 -34.97 10.08
CA GLN A 170 -9.29 -35.40 11.49
C GLN A 170 -8.13 -34.89 12.37
N ARG A 171 -7.02 -34.46 11.75
CA ARG A 171 -5.82 -34.03 12.47
C ARG A 171 -5.88 -32.57 12.89
N PHE A 172 -6.58 -31.74 12.13
CA PHE A 172 -6.72 -30.32 12.40
C PHE A 172 -8.03 -29.77 11.82
N GLN A 173 -8.50 -28.65 12.37
CA GLN A 173 -9.70 -27.95 11.92
C GLN A 173 -9.33 -26.69 11.16
N LEU A 174 -9.88 -26.54 9.95
CA LEU A 174 -9.72 -25.36 9.11
C LEU A 174 -10.93 -24.42 9.32
N HIS A 175 -10.66 -23.17 9.71
CA HIS A 175 -11.66 -22.15 9.99
C HIS A 175 -11.59 -21.08 8.91
N TYR A 176 -12.65 -20.90 8.12
CA TYR A 176 -12.69 -19.93 7.03
C TYR A 176 -14.11 -19.38 6.80
N GLY A 177 -14.20 -18.17 6.23
CA GLY A 177 -15.47 -17.52 5.88
C GLY A 177 -15.81 -16.31 6.75
N ALA A 178 -16.79 -15.52 6.31
CA ALA A 178 -17.18 -14.24 6.93
C ALA A 178 -17.97 -14.40 8.25
N GLY A 179 -18.38 -15.63 8.61
CA GLY A 179 -19.24 -15.92 9.76
C GLY A 179 -18.62 -16.83 10.82
N TYR A 180 -17.36 -17.26 10.69
CA TYR A 180 -16.78 -18.20 11.66
C TYR A 180 -16.39 -17.46 12.95
N ARG A 181 -17.29 -17.50 13.94
CA ARG A 181 -17.02 -17.16 15.34
C ARG A 181 -16.81 -18.47 16.09
N MET A 182 -15.73 -18.57 16.87
CA MET A 182 -15.61 -19.70 17.81
C MET A 182 -16.72 -19.57 18.85
N LYS A 183 -17.45 -20.66 19.07
CA LYS A 183 -18.43 -20.76 20.16
C LYS A 183 -17.69 -20.57 21.47
N ASP A 184 -18.06 -19.53 22.21
CA ASP A 184 -17.58 -19.32 23.56
C ASP A 184 -18.27 -20.39 24.45
N PRO A 185 -17.53 -21.34 25.05
CA PRO A 185 -18.12 -22.40 25.85
C PRO A 185 -18.90 -21.86 27.06
N ASP A 186 -18.66 -20.60 27.47
CA ASP A 186 -19.32 -19.94 28.59
C ASP A 186 -20.43 -18.96 28.18
N SER A 187 -20.77 -18.87 26.88
CA SER A 187 -21.87 -18.02 26.41
C SER A 187 -23.17 -18.82 26.25
N PRO A 188 -24.21 -18.54 27.07
CA PRO A 188 -25.50 -19.23 26.98
C PRO A 188 -26.36 -18.82 25.77
N ASP A 189 -25.95 -17.81 25.00
CA ASP A 189 -26.76 -17.16 23.96
C ASP A 189 -26.10 -17.13 22.58
N ASP A 190 -25.33 -18.15 22.20
CA ASP A 190 -24.81 -18.25 20.82
C ASP A 190 -25.81 -19.05 19.95
N PRO A 191 -26.62 -18.39 19.10
CA PRO A 191 -27.58 -19.09 18.24
C PRO A 191 -26.82 -20.02 17.30
N GLU A 192 -27.38 -21.21 17.06
CA GLU A 192 -26.85 -22.18 16.11
C GLU A 192 -26.40 -21.48 14.83
N ALA A 193 -25.11 -21.56 14.52
CA ALA A 193 -24.63 -21.30 13.17
C ALA A 193 -25.27 -22.37 12.29
N GLU A 194 -26.48 -22.10 11.80
CA GLU A 194 -27.09 -22.83 10.71
C GLU A 194 -26.06 -22.90 9.60
N MET A 195 -25.60 -24.12 9.29
CA MET A 195 -24.97 -24.45 8.04
C MET A 195 -25.90 -23.98 6.91
N SER A 196 -25.65 -22.79 6.39
CA SER A 196 -26.16 -22.41 5.07
C SER A 196 -25.26 -23.08 4.04
N LEU A 197 -25.50 -24.38 3.84
CA LEU A 197 -25.25 -25.03 2.57
C LEU A 197 -26.34 -24.59 1.59
N LEU A 198 -26.11 -23.49 0.88
CA LEU A 198 -26.71 -23.20 -0.42
C LEU A 198 -25.68 -22.54 -1.33
#